data_AF-A0A9E4GMY6-F1
#
_entry.id   AF-A0A9E4GMY6-F1
#
_cell.length_a   1.000
_cell.length_b   1.000
_cell.length_c   1.000
_cell.angle_alpha   90.00
_cell.angle_beta   90.00
_cell.angle_gamma   90.00
#
_symmetry.space_group_name_H-M   'P 1'
#
loop_
_entity.id
_entity.type
_entity.pdbx_description
1 polymer ?
#
loop_
_entity_poly.entity_id
_entity_poly.type
_entity_poly.pdbx_seq_one_letter_code
_entity_poly.pdbx_strand_id
1 'polypeptide(L)'
;RAGGIMANVGSMTKATHCGWAAAAGLDAALLARRGFSANAEIFEAPNGYVEVFFGEGFDTAILLAFGQPYRLVDPGFAIKLFPSQYATHFAISAGLELHRQL
;
A
#
# COMPACT_ATOMS: atom_id res chain seq x y z
N ARG A 1 6.87 -12.36 2.76
CA ARG A 1 6.47 -12.57 1.34
C ARG A 1 5.71 -11.32 0.88
N ALA A 2 5.94 -10.80 -0.32
CA ALA A 2 5.31 -9.58 -0.83
C ALA A 2 5.12 -9.65 -2.35
N GLY A 3 4.11 -8.95 -2.88
CA GLY A 3 3.88 -8.81 -4.33
C GLY A 3 2.40 -8.80 -4.73
N GLY A 4 2.15 -8.36 -5.97
CA GLY A 4 0.85 -8.34 -6.63
C GLY A 4 0.94 -7.66 -7.99
N ILE A 5 0.27 -8.20 -9.02
CA ILE A 5 0.43 -7.72 -10.41
C ILE A 5 -0.67 -6.73 -10.77
N MET A 6 -0.29 -5.53 -11.20
CA MET A 6 -1.21 -4.45 -11.55
C MET A 6 -2.14 -4.78 -12.72
N ALA A 7 -1.75 -5.72 -13.60
CA ALA A 7 -2.61 -6.20 -14.69
C ALA A 7 -3.92 -6.86 -14.19
N ASN A 8 -4.00 -7.23 -12.91
CA ASN A 8 -5.24 -7.73 -12.31
C ASN A 8 -6.23 -6.62 -11.90
N VAL A 9 -5.85 -5.34 -11.98
CA VAL A 9 -6.77 -4.24 -11.68
C VAL A 9 -7.92 -4.25 -12.68
N GLY A 10 -9.15 -4.25 -12.15
CA GLY A 10 -10.37 -4.36 -12.95
C GLY A 10 -11.00 -5.76 -12.94
N SER A 11 -10.30 -6.78 -12.42
CA SER A 11 -10.87 -8.12 -12.19
C SER A 11 -11.14 -8.40 -10.72
N MET A 12 -11.81 -9.52 -10.43
CA MET A 12 -12.03 -9.99 -9.06
C MET A 12 -10.70 -10.28 -8.33
N THR A 13 -9.62 -10.60 -9.06
CA THR A 13 -8.30 -10.88 -8.48
C THR A 13 -7.75 -9.70 -7.70
N LYS A 14 -8.04 -8.44 -8.10
CA LYS A 14 -7.62 -7.28 -7.32
C LYS A 14 -8.14 -7.29 -5.89
N ALA A 15 -9.32 -7.88 -5.64
CA ALA A 15 -9.91 -7.96 -4.31
C ALA A 15 -9.14 -8.93 -3.40
N THR A 16 -8.44 -9.93 -3.95
CA THR A 16 -7.68 -10.90 -3.15
C THR A 16 -6.33 -10.35 -2.70
N HIS A 17 -5.79 -9.32 -3.35
CA HIS A 17 -4.47 -8.75 -3.03
C HIS A 17 -4.33 -8.34 -1.56
N CYS A 18 -5.31 -7.62 -0.99
CA CYS A 18 -5.23 -7.19 0.41
C CYS A 18 -5.41 -8.35 1.39
N GLY A 19 -6.31 -9.29 1.10
CA GLY A 19 -6.50 -10.50 1.91
C GLY A 19 -5.24 -11.36 1.94
N TRP A 20 -4.61 -11.55 0.79
CA TRP A 20 -3.36 -12.30 0.68
C TRP A 20 -2.19 -11.60 1.39
N ALA A 21 -2.08 -10.27 1.25
CA ALA A 21 -1.07 -9.49 1.97
C ALA A 21 -1.21 -9.63 3.50
N ALA A 22 -2.44 -9.54 4.02
CA ALA A 22 -2.72 -9.71 5.45
C ALA A 22 -2.36 -11.13 5.94
N ALA A 23 -2.79 -12.16 5.19
CA ALA A 23 -2.48 -13.56 5.51
C ALA A 23 -0.97 -13.83 5.50
N ALA A 24 -0.25 -13.34 4.48
CA ALA A 24 1.19 -13.52 4.35
C ALA A 24 1.99 -12.80 5.46
N GLY A 25 1.53 -11.62 5.89
CA GLY A 25 2.12 -10.90 7.02
C GLY A 25 1.93 -11.63 8.34
N LEU A 26 0.72 -12.14 8.59
CA LEU A 26 0.43 -12.95 9.78
C LEU A 26 1.29 -14.22 9.82
N ASP A 27 1.34 -14.96 8.71
CA ASP A 27 2.17 -16.17 8.58
C ASP A 27 3.65 -15.86 8.90
N ALA A 28 4.21 -14.79 8.32
CA ALA A 28 5.58 -14.37 8.59
C ALA A 28 5.84 -14.04 10.06
N ALA A 29 4.93 -13.31 10.72
CA ALA A 29 5.05 -13.02 12.15
C ALA A 29 4.97 -14.28 13.03
N LEU A 30 4.11 -15.22 12.68
CA LEU A 30 3.98 -16.49 13.39
C LEU A 30 5.21 -17.39 13.22
N LEU A 31 5.80 -17.42 12.02
CA LEU A 31 7.05 -18.10 11.73
C LEU A 31 8.21 -17.50 12.54
N ALA A 32 8.36 -16.17 12.50
CA ALA A 32 9.38 -15.47 13.28
C ALA A 32 9.24 -15.74 14.79
N ARG A 33 8.01 -15.72 15.32
CA ARG A 33 7.73 -16.06 16.73
C ARG A 33 8.17 -17.48 17.11
N ARG A 34 8.24 -18.40 16.14
CA ARG A 34 8.71 -19.78 16.35
C ARG A 34 10.19 -19.98 16.05
N GLY A 35 10.95 -18.90 15.86
CA GLY A 35 12.40 -18.96 15.58
C GLY A 35 12.76 -19.29 14.14
N PHE A 36 11.82 -19.20 13.20
CA PHE A 36 12.14 -19.31 11.78
C PHE A 36 12.97 -18.09 11.36
N SER A 37 14.12 -18.31 10.72
CA SER A 37 15.06 -17.25 10.34
C SER A 37 14.80 -16.70 8.93
N ALA A 38 15.36 -15.51 8.66
CA ALA A 38 15.40 -14.86 7.35
C ALA A 38 16.62 -13.92 7.28
N ASN A 39 16.88 -13.32 6.12
CA ASN A 39 17.90 -12.26 6.01
C ASN A 39 17.43 -11.02 6.81
N ALA A 40 18.27 -10.55 7.74
CA ALA A 40 17.96 -9.40 8.60
C ALA A 40 18.06 -8.06 7.84
N GLU A 41 18.79 -8.02 6.73
CA GLU A 41 19.04 -6.84 5.90
C GLU A 41 18.14 -6.85 4.65
N ILE A 42 16.95 -7.46 4.74
CA ILE A 42 16.10 -7.78 3.57
C ILE A 42 15.67 -6.55 2.75
N PHE A 43 15.69 -5.34 3.32
CA PHE A 43 15.30 -4.14 2.59
C PHE A 43 16.42 -3.66 1.65
N GLU A 44 17.66 -3.68 2.13
CA GLU A 44 18.85 -3.07 1.53
C GLU A 44 19.83 -4.06 0.87
N ALA A 45 19.72 -5.36 1.17
CA ALA A 45 20.60 -6.38 0.59
C ALA A 45 20.48 -6.43 -0.95
N PRO A 46 21.53 -6.91 -1.67
CA PRO A 46 21.42 -7.20 -3.10
C PRO A 46 20.28 -8.18 -3.40
N ASN A 47 19.47 -7.89 -4.41
CA ASN A 47 18.19 -8.55 -4.70
C ASN A 47 17.17 -8.47 -3.54
N GLY A 48 17.32 -7.49 -2.66
CA GLY A 48 16.42 -7.20 -1.54
C GLY A 48 15.15 -6.47 -1.98
N TYR A 49 14.31 -6.13 -1.00
CA TYR A 49 12.99 -5.57 -1.25
C TYR A 49 13.03 -4.25 -2.05
N VAL A 50 13.95 -3.35 -1.72
CA VAL A 50 14.07 -2.05 -2.40
C VAL A 50 14.47 -2.25 -3.87
N GLU A 51 15.52 -3.01 -4.13
CA GLU A 51 16.02 -3.26 -5.48
C GLU A 51 14.95 -3.94 -6.35
N VAL A 52 14.28 -4.97 -5.83
CA VAL A 52 13.29 -5.76 -6.58
C VAL A 52 12.02 -4.98 -6.92
N PHE A 53 11.55 -4.09 -6.04
CA PHE A 53 10.25 -3.42 -6.21
C PHE A 53 10.31 -1.94 -6.57
N PHE A 54 11.39 -1.22 -6.22
CA PHE A 54 11.44 0.24 -6.31
C PHE A 54 12.63 0.76 -7.13
N GLY A 55 13.73 0.01 -7.22
CA GLY A 55 14.94 0.44 -7.93
C GLY A 55 15.52 1.74 -7.36
N GLU A 56 16.07 2.59 -8.22
CA GLU A 56 16.76 3.84 -7.84
C GLU A 56 15.85 4.93 -7.24
N GLY A 57 14.52 4.78 -7.32
CA GLY A 57 13.55 5.78 -6.85
C GLY A 57 13.20 5.69 -5.36
N PHE A 58 13.81 4.78 -4.61
CA PHE A 58 13.49 4.59 -3.19
C PHE A 58 14.26 5.57 -2.30
N ASP A 59 13.53 6.44 -1.61
CA ASP A 59 14.10 7.35 -0.63
C ASP A 59 14.07 6.73 0.78
N THR A 60 15.24 6.28 1.24
CA THR A 60 15.42 5.70 2.58
C THR A 60 15.22 6.73 3.69
N ALA A 61 15.46 8.02 3.44
CA ALA A 61 15.27 9.08 4.43
C ALA A 61 13.78 9.19 4.81
N ILE A 62 12.86 9.01 3.85
CA ILE A 62 11.42 9.00 4.11
C ILE A 62 11.03 7.82 5.01
N LEU A 63 11.61 6.64 4.78
CA LEU A 63 11.36 5.46 5.62
C LEU A 63 11.81 5.69 7.07
N LEU A 64 12.97 6.33 7.25
CA LEU A 64 13.59 6.57 8.55
C LEU A 64 12.99 7.76 9.30
N ALA A 65 12.30 8.69 8.63
CA ALA A 65 11.60 9.84 9.21
C ALA A 65 10.28 9.45 9.92
N PHE A 66 10.28 8.36 10.69
CA PHE A 66 9.10 7.80 11.33
C PHE A 66 8.56 8.69 12.48
N GLY A 67 7.24 8.92 12.48
CA GLY A 67 6.52 9.42 13.65
C GLY A 67 6.55 10.93 13.88
N GLN A 68 7.00 11.75 12.92
CA GLN A 68 7.11 13.21 13.08
C GLN A 68 6.50 14.00 11.91
N PRO A 69 5.16 14.17 11.85
CA PRO A 69 4.13 13.47 12.63
C PRO A 69 3.90 12.05 12.11
N TYR A 70 3.08 11.26 12.80
CA TYR A 70 2.58 10.03 12.20
C TYR A 70 1.77 10.36 10.94
N ARG A 71 2.03 9.65 9.84
CA ARG A 71 1.25 9.76 8.58
C ARG A 71 -0.26 9.58 8.79
N LEU A 72 -0.63 8.85 9.84
CA LEU A 72 -2.01 8.64 10.29
C LEU A 72 -2.70 9.94 10.76
N VAL A 73 -1.93 10.89 11.27
CA VAL A 73 -2.40 12.18 11.78
C VAL A 73 -2.35 13.22 10.66
N ASP A 74 -1.23 13.29 9.94
CA ASP A 74 -1.02 14.23 8.84
C ASP A 74 -0.26 13.51 7.71
N PRO A 75 -0.82 13.40 6.49
CA PRO A 75 -2.05 14.03 5.99
C PRO A 75 -3.35 13.36 6.46
N GLY A 76 -3.27 12.25 7.20
CA GLY A 76 -4.44 11.54 7.71
C GLY A 76 -5.08 10.57 6.72
N PHE A 77 -6.28 10.09 7.08
CA PHE A 77 -7.02 9.13 6.26
C PHE A 77 -7.76 9.78 5.10
N ALA A 78 -7.60 9.19 3.92
CA ALA A 78 -8.49 9.42 2.79
C ALA A 78 -9.70 8.48 2.85
N ILE A 79 -10.82 8.94 3.42
CA ILE A 79 -12.07 8.17 3.48
C ILE A 79 -12.82 8.33 2.16
N LYS A 80 -13.21 7.21 1.55
CA LYS A 80 -13.92 7.21 0.27
C LYS A 80 -15.38 7.64 0.42
N LEU A 81 -15.77 8.65 -0.37
CA LEU A 81 -17.16 9.08 -0.54
C LEU A 81 -17.96 8.16 -1.48
N PHE A 82 -17.31 7.58 -2.49
CA PHE A 82 -17.94 6.74 -3.52
C PHE A 82 -17.20 5.39 -3.64
N PRO A 83 -17.90 4.30 -4.00
CA PRO A 83 -17.30 2.98 -4.19
C PRO A 83 -16.60 2.86 -5.56
N SER A 84 -15.70 3.80 -5.88
CA SER A 84 -15.01 3.88 -7.16
C SER A 84 -13.48 4.05 -7.00
N GLN A 85 -12.75 4.17 -8.10
CA GLN A 85 -11.33 4.53 -8.07
C GLN A 85 -11.15 5.93 -7.47
N TYR A 86 -10.16 6.15 -6.61
CA TYR A 86 -10.07 7.37 -5.79
C TYR A 86 -10.05 8.64 -6.64
N ALA A 87 -9.32 8.64 -7.75
CA ALA A 87 -9.24 9.77 -8.67
C ALA A 87 -10.62 10.18 -9.24
N THR A 88 -11.57 9.26 -9.37
CA THR A 88 -12.91 9.58 -9.89
C THR A 88 -13.76 10.38 -8.91
N HIS A 89 -13.39 10.42 -7.62
CA HIS A 89 -14.14 11.18 -6.61
C HIS A 89 -14.16 12.68 -6.95
N PHE A 90 -13.05 13.22 -7.48
CA PHE A 90 -12.98 14.62 -7.89
C PHE A 90 -14.02 14.94 -8.96
N ALA A 91 -14.11 14.10 -10.00
CA ALA A 91 -15.05 14.27 -11.09
C ALA A 91 -16.51 14.08 -10.65
N ILE A 92 -16.78 13.05 -9.83
CA ILE A 92 -18.13 12.80 -9.30
C ILE A 92 -18.60 13.98 -8.45
N SER A 93 -17.76 14.45 -7.51
CA SER A 93 -18.08 15.59 -6.65
C SER A 93 -18.35 16.86 -7.46
N ALA A 94 -17.49 17.17 -8.44
CA ALA A 94 -17.68 18.33 -9.31
C ALA A 94 -18.97 18.23 -10.13
N GLY A 95 -19.27 17.05 -10.69
CA GLY A 95 -20.50 16.82 -11.45
C GLY A 95 -21.77 16.96 -10.60
N LEU A 96 -21.76 16.42 -9.37
CA LEU A 96 -22.88 16.55 -8.44
C LEU A 96 -23.11 18.01 -8.01
N GLU A 97 -22.03 18.77 -7.81
CA GLU A 97 -22.14 20.19 -7.45
C GLU A 97 -22.71 21.02 -8.59
N LEU A 98 -22.22 20.82 -9.82
CA LEU A 98 -22.76 21.50 -11.00
C LEU A 98 -24.25 21.17 -11.22
N HIS A 99 -24.63 19.90 -11.05
CA HIS A 99 -26.01 19.46 -11.26
C HIS A 99 -27.02 20.16 -10.34
N ARG A 100 -26.63 20.57 -9.13
CA ARG A 100 -27.50 21.31 -8.19
C ARG A 100 -27.79 22.74 -8.63
N GLN A 101 -27.03 23.26 -9.58
CA GLN A 101 -27.18 24.63 -10.10
C GLN A 101 -28.07 24.68 -11.36
N LEU A 102 -28.55 23.53 -11.83
CA LEU A 102 -29.52 23.37 -12.91
C LEU A 102 -30.94 23.30 -12.34
#